data_AF-A0A174GSH5-F1
#
_entry.id   AF-A0A174GSH5-F1
#
_cell.length_a   1.000
_cell.length_b   1.000
_cell.length_c   1.000
_cell.angle_alpha   90.00
_cell.angle_beta   90.00
_cell.angle_gamma   90.00
#
_symmetry.space_group_name_H-M   'P 1'
#
loop_
_entity.id
_entity.type
_entity.pdbx_description
1 polymer ?
#
loop_
_entity_poly.entity_id
_entity_poly.type
_entity_poly.pdbx_seq_one_letter_code
_entity_poly.pdbx_strand_id
1 'polypeptide(L)'
;MSIINWEYYSSHFPTVVPQRQFEAVEAQAEAEYNRIAKPYMQIPKERAQDTVFKLCNFLWTNQPAVAGRAVTSVNNNGYSESYAITNPEQVQQSIDEIIYKGIGTRLAGAF
;
A
#
# COMPACT_ATOMS: atom_id res chain seq x y z
N MET A 1 -6.59 8.96 -11.66
CA MET A 1 -5.84 8.54 -12.87
C MET A 1 -5.23 7.20 -12.49
N SER A 2 -5.69 6.07 -13.02
CA SER A 2 -5.18 4.78 -12.54
C SER A 2 -3.71 4.62 -12.93
N ILE A 3 -2.88 4.48 -11.91
CA ILE A 3 -1.46 4.20 -12.01
C ILE A 3 -1.28 2.76 -12.55
N ILE A 4 -2.23 1.87 -12.21
CA ILE A 4 -2.16 0.43 -12.43
C ILE A 4 -3.51 -0.10 -12.92
N ASN A 5 -3.50 -1.00 -13.91
CA ASN A 5 -4.72 -1.68 -14.34
C ASN A 5 -5.06 -2.85 -13.38
N TRP A 6 -6.32 -2.95 -12.96
CA TRP A 6 -6.80 -4.03 -12.09
C TRP A 6 -6.59 -5.43 -12.67
N GLU A 7 -6.79 -5.62 -13.98
CA GLU A 7 -6.62 -6.92 -14.65
C GLU A 7 -5.16 -7.38 -14.62
N TYR A 8 -4.23 -6.42 -14.76
CA TYR A 8 -2.81 -6.66 -14.62
C TYR A 8 -2.45 -7.05 -13.18
N TYR A 9 -3.04 -6.37 -12.21
CA TYR A 9 -2.88 -6.66 -10.79
C TYR A 9 -3.43 -8.04 -10.39
N SER A 10 -4.65 -8.37 -10.81
CA SER A 10 -5.31 -9.63 -10.47
C SER A 10 -4.58 -10.85 -11.05
N SER A 11 -3.86 -10.67 -12.16
CA SER A 11 -3.08 -11.72 -12.81
C SER A 11 -1.71 -11.96 -12.15
N HIS A 12 -1.27 -11.12 -11.22
CA HIS A 12 0.08 -11.17 -10.65
C HIS A 12 0.10 -11.47 -9.15
N PHE A 13 -1.03 -11.32 -8.46
CA PHE A 13 -1.13 -11.62 -7.03
C PHE A 13 -2.15 -12.73 -6.77
N PRO A 14 -1.83 -13.69 -5.88
CA PRO A 14 -2.78 -14.73 -5.48
C PRO A 14 -3.95 -14.17 -4.67
N THR A 15 -3.72 -13.08 -3.92
CA THR A 15 -4.75 -12.38 -3.14
C THR A 15 -5.20 -11.14 -3.90
N VAL A 16 -6.32 -11.25 -4.60
CA VAL A 16 -6.80 -10.19 -5.48
C VAL A 16 -7.76 -9.25 -4.74
N VAL A 17 -7.49 -7.95 -4.84
CA VAL A 17 -8.43 -6.89 -4.41
C VAL A 17 -9.65 -6.94 -5.33
N PRO A 18 -10.90 -6.98 -4.83
CA PRO A 18 -12.09 -6.85 -5.66
C PRO A 18 -12.05 -5.55 -6.46
N GLN A 19 -12.41 -5.59 -7.75
CA GLN A 19 -12.35 -4.41 -8.63
C GLN A 19 -13.03 -3.16 -8.05
N ARG A 20 -14.17 -3.33 -7.37
CA ARG A 20 -14.91 -2.24 -6.70
C ARG A 20 -14.13 -1.55 -5.58
N GLN A 21 -13.19 -2.24 -4.96
CA GLN A 21 -12.36 -1.74 -3.87
C GLN A 21 -10.94 -1.38 -4.34
N PHE A 22 -10.57 -1.81 -5.55
CA PHE A 22 -9.25 -1.56 -6.10
C PHE A 22 -8.95 -0.08 -6.26
N GLU A 23 -9.92 0.72 -6.73
CA GLU A 23 -9.75 2.17 -6.88
C GLU A 23 -9.46 2.84 -5.52
N ALA A 24 -10.13 2.41 -4.46
CA ALA A 24 -9.88 2.94 -3.11
C ALA A 24 -8.51 2.51 -2.56
N VAL A 25 -8.11 1.26 -2.77
CA VAL A 25 -6.80 0.73 -2.37
C VAL A 25 -5.68 1.40 -3.17
N GLU A 26 -5.88 1.62 -4.47
CA GLU A 26 -4.96 2.35 -5.34
C GLU A 26 -4.79 3.80 -4.88
N ALA A 27 -5.89 4.51 -4.59
CA ALA A 27 -5.84 5.87 -4.09
C ALA A 27 -5.10 5.97 -2.75
N GLN A 28 -5.30 5.00 -1.84
CA GLN A 28 -4.58 4.93 -0.58
C GLN A 28 -3.09 4.65 -0.79
N ALA A 29 -2.74 3.70 -1.66
CA ALA A 29 -1.36 3.40 -2.02
C ALA A 29 -0.65 4.61 -2.64
N GLU A 30 -1.32 5.33 -3.52
CA GLU A 30 -0.82 6.57 -4.14
C GLU A 30 -0.59 7.66 -3.08
N ALA A 31 -1.51 7.83 -2.12
CA ALA A 31 -1.38 8.81 -1.05
C ALA A 31 -0.17 8.52 -0.14
N GLU A 32 0.00 7.27 0.29
CA GLU A 32 1.15 6.84 1.10
C GLU A 32 2.46 6.99 0.32
N TYR A 33 2.47 6.57 -0.95
CA TYR A 33 3.62 6.78 -1.84
C TYR A 33 3.97 8.27 -1.94
N ASN A 34 3.01 9.13 -2.28
CA ASN A 34 3.23 10.56 -2.42
C ASN A 34 3.70 11.22 -1.13
N ARG A 35 3.23 10.77 0.04
CA ARG A 35 3.68 11.29 1.33
C ARG A 35 5.20 11.20 1.50
N ILE A 36 5.81 10.11 1.04
CA ILE A 36 7.26 9.87 1.17
C ILE A 36 8.02 10.27 -0.10
N ALA A 37 7.43 10.07 -1.27
CA ALA A 37 8.02 10.36 -2.57
C ALA A 37 8.08 11.86 -2.89
N LYS A 38 7.13 12.67 -2.42
CA LYS A 38 7.05 14.13 -2.69
C LYS A 38 8.33 14.93 -2.40
N PRO A 39 9.10 14.69 -1.32
CA PRO A 39 10.39 15.35 -1.13
C PRO A 39 11.45 14.96 -2.19
N TYR A 40 11.27 13.85 -2.91
CA TYR A 40 12.17 13.41 -3.97
C TYR A 40 11.67 13.94 -5.33
N MET A 41 12.32 15.00 -5.83
CA MET A 41 11.86 15.74 -7.02
C MET A 41 11.84 14.95 -8.35
N GLN A 42 12.51 13.80 -8.45
CA GLN A 42 12.67 13.07 -9.71
C GLN A 42 12.61 11.55 -9.53
N ILE A 43 11.40 11.02 -9.27
CA ILE A 43 11.18 9.57 -9.29
C ILE A 43 10.57 9.19 -10.64
N PRO A 44 11.19 8.28 -11.41
CA PRO A 44 10.64 7.86 -12.70
C PRO A 44 9.29 7.17 -12.51
N LYS A 45 8.38 7.41 -13.46
CA LYS A 45 7.00 6.90 -13.42
C LYS A 45 6.93 5.38 -13.26
N GLU A 46 7.84 4.64 -13.89
CA GLU A 46 7.93 3.17 -13.78
C GLU A 46 8.20 2.71 -12.33
N ARG A 47 9.05 3.44 -11.59
CA ARG A 47 9.32 3.17 -10.18
C ARG A 47 8.11 3.50 -9.31
N ALA A 48 7.44 4.61 -9.61
CA ALA A 48 6.20 4.97 -8.94
C ALA A 48 5.14 3.87 -9.14
N GLN A 49 4.97 3.38 -10.36
CA GLN A 49 4.03 2.33 -10.71
C GLN A 49 4.35 1.00 -10.01
N ASP A 50 5.60 0.55 -10.05
CA ASP A 50 6.04 -0.68 -9.37
C ASP A 50 5.89 -0.60 -7.84
N THR A 51 6.13 0.58 -7.26
CA THR A 51 5.98 0.81 -5.82
C THR A 51 4.52 0.77 -5.40
N VAL A 52 3.66 1.51 -6.12
CA VAL A 52 2.21 1.52 -5.88
C VAL A 52 1.62 0.11 -6.09
N PHE A 53 2.16 -0.67 -7.04
CA PHE A 53 1.73 -2.05 -7.31
C PHE A 53 1.92 -2.95 -6.10
N LYS A 54 3.11 -2.88 -5.51
CA LYS A 54 3.48 -3.63 -4.30
C LYS A 54 2.70 -3.13 -3.08
N LEU A 55 2.50 -1.82 -2.95
CA LEU A 55 1.71 -1.21 -1.89
C LEU A 55 0.25 -1.68 -1.92
N CYS A 56 -0.40 -1.72 -3.09
CA CYS A 56 -1.78 -2.20 -3.20
C CYS A 56 -1.93 -3.62 -2.63
N ASN A 57 -1.02 -4.54 -2.99
CA ASN A 57 -1.03 -5.89 -2.44
C ASN A 57 -0.72 -5.94 -0.94
N PHE A 58 0.22 -5.13 -0.49
CA PHE A 58 0.56 -5.06 0.93
C PHE A 58 -0.60 -4.51 1.78
N LEU A 59 -1.20 -3.40 1.36
CA LEU A 59 -2.34 -2.77 2.03
C LEU A 59 -3.54 -3.70 2.08
N TRP A 60 -3.82 -4.42 0.98
CA TRP A 60 -4.91 -5.39 0.92
C TRP A 60 -4.68 -6.59 1.84
N THR A 61 -3.49 -7.17 1.79
CA THR A 61 -3.12 -8.32 2.63
C THR A 61 -3.09 -7.96 4.12
N ASN A 62 -2.80 -6.69 4.44
CA ASN A 62 -2.73 -6.17 5.81
C ASN A 62 -3.90 -5.26 6.19
N GLN A 63 -5.03 -5.32 5.46
CA GLN A 63 -6.27 -4.59 5.74
C GLN A 63 -6.66 -4.56 7.23
N PRO A 64 -6.67 -5.68 7.99
CA PRO A 64 -7.08 -5.64 9.41
C PRO A 64 -6.17 -4.77 10.28
N ALA A 65 -4.87 -4.70 9.96
CA ALA A 65 -3.91 -3.89 10.71
C ALA A 65 -3.84 -2.43 10.22
N VAL A 66 -4.13 -2.19 8.94
CA VAL A 66 -4.30 -0.85 8.36
C VAL A 66 -5.62 -0.20 8.78
N ALA A 67 -6.69 -0.99 8.94
CA ALA A 67 -8.01 -0.52 9.37
C ALA A 67 -7.99 0.07 10.78
N GLY A 68 -7.08 -0.39 11.66
CA GLY A 68 -6.83 0.20 12.97
C GLY A 68 -6.33 1.67 12.92
N ARG A 69 -5.95 2.17 11.73
CA ARG A 69 -5.51 3.56 11.52
C ARG A 69 -6.54 4.48 10.86
N ALA A 70 -7.59 3.93 10.23
CA ALA A 70 -8.52 4.74 9.45
C ALA A 70 -9.57 5.43 10.35
N VAL A 71 -9.33 6.70 10.64
CA VAL A 71 -10.34 7.62 11.17
C VAL A 71 -11.47 7.74 10.16
N THR A 72 -12.68 7.35 10.59
CA THR A 72 -14.00 7.58 9.98
C THR A 72 -14.24 7.12 8.53
N SER A 73 -15.06 6.06 8.44
CA SER A 73 -16.06 5.87 7.40
C SER A 73 -15.55 5.50 6.00
N VAL A 74 -15.21 4.23 5.79
CA VAL A 74 -15.94 3.40 4.80
C VAL A 74 -15.59 1.91 5.00
N ASN A 75 -16.64 1.10 5.01
CA ASN A 75 -16.68 -0.35 5.03
C ASN A 75 -16.48 -1.08 6.38
N ASN A 76 -17.49 -0.93 7.23
CA ASN A 76 -17.87 -1.93 8.23
C ASN A 76 -18.36 -3.22 7.52
N ASN A 77 -17.45 -4.02 6.98
CA ASN A 77 -17.76 -5.43 6.72
C ASN A 77 -17.47 -6.18 8.01
N GLY A 78 -18.53 -6.55 8.72
CA GLY A 78 -18.50 -7.15 10.05
C GLY A 78 -17.82 -8.51 10.10
N TYR A 79 -16.49 -8.52 10.02
CA TYR A 79 -15.64 -9.61 10.50
C TYR A 79 -15.01 -9.15 11.81
N SER A 80 -15.78 -9.33 12.88
CA SER A 80 -15.24 -9.36 14.25
C SER A 80 -14.79 -10.78 14.53
N GLU A 81 -13.55 -11.13 14.17
CA GLU A 81 -12.84 -12.24 14.81
C GLU A 81 -11.37 -11.85 14.98
N SER A 82 -10.93 -11.98 16.22
CA SER A 82 -9.65 -11.56 16.77
C SER A 82 -8.42 -12.19 16.10
N TYR A 83 -7.24 -11.64 16.45
CA TYR A 83 -5.88 -12.15 16.23
C TYR A 83 -5.18 -11.76 14.93
N ALA A 84 -4.82 -10.48 14.83
CA ALA A 84 -3.51 -10.16 14.29
C ALA A 84 -2.91 -9.06 15.16
N ILE A 85 -2.04 -9.46 16.10
CA ILE A 85 -1.08 -8.54 16.72
C ILE A 85 -0.06 -8.18 15.62
N THR A 86 -0.50 -7.49 14.58
CA THR A 86 0.39 -6.83 13.64
C THR A 86 0.45 -5.41 14.15
N ASN A 87 1.50 -5.10 14.89
CA ASN A 87 1.64 -3.79 15.53
C ASN A 87 1.46 -2.71 14.44
N PRO A 88 0.51 -1.76 14.58
CA PRO A 88 0.21 -0.78 13.53
C PRO A 88 1.44 0.06 13.17
N GLU A 89 2.43 0.14 14.05
CA GLU A 89 3.75 0.73 13.80
C GLU A 89 4.59 -0.12 12.85
N GLN A 90 4.62 -1.45 13.00
CA GLN A 90 5.35 -2.36 12.11
C GLN A 90 4.78 -2.37 10.69
N VAL A 91 3.45 -2.27 10.56
CA VAL A 91 2.79 -2.13 9.25
C VAL A 91 3.24 -0.84 8.57
N GLN A 92 3.29 0.27 9.30
CA GLN A 92 3.75 1.53 8.73
C GLN A 92 5.23 1.48 8.37
N GLN A 93 6.08 0.94 9.24
CA GLN A 93 7.50 0.75 8.91
C GLN A 93 7.66 -0.08 7.63
N SER A 94 6.82 -1.09 7.42
CA SER A 94 6.82 -1.88 6.19
C SER A 94 6.35 -1.08 4.97
N ILE A 95 5.31 -0.24 5.11
CA ILE A 95 4.84 0.68 4.06
C ILE A 95 5.96 1.65 3.68
N ASP A 96 6.57 2.29 4.68
CA ASP A 96 7.67 3.23 4.49
C ASP A 96 8.84 2.52 3.79
N GLU A 97 9.21 1.32 4.24
CA GLU A 97 10.29 0.53 3.67
C GLU A 97 10.03 0.15 2.20
N ILE A 98 8.79 -0.26 1.87
CA ILE A 98 8.40 -0.56 0.48
C ILE A 98 8.58 0.68 -0.39
N ILE A 99 8.19 1.86 0.10
CA ILE A 99 8.31 3.11 -0.65
C ILE A 99 9.78 3.50 -0.81
N TYR A 100 10.57 3.49 0.26
CA TYR A 100 12.01 3.79 0.20
C TYR A 100 12.77 2.85 -0.76
N LYS A 101 12.47 1.54 -0.72
CA LYS A 101 13.01 0.56 -1.68
C LYS A 101 12.57 0.88 -3.10
N GLY A 102 11.31 1.26 -3.28
CA GLY A 102 10.69 1.56 -4.57
C GLY A 102 11.24 2.79 -5.26
N ILE A 103 11.42 3.89 -4.53
CA ILE A 103 12.00 5.14 -5.05
C ILE A 103 13.54 5.07 -5.20
N GLY A 104 14.15 3.94 -4.86
CA GLY A 104 15.59 3.71 -5.00
C GLY A 104 16.44 4.38 -3.93
N THR A 105 15.85 4.86 -2.84
CA THR A 105 16.53 5.57 -1.75
C THR A 105 16.94 4.64 -0.62
N ARG A 106 17.30 3.39 -0.94
CA ARG A 106 18.11 2.58 -0.01
C ARG A 106 19.43 3.32 0.21
N LEU A 107 19.47 4.13 1.27
CA LEU A 107 20.52 4.05 2.26
C LEU A 107 20.76 2.56 2.48
N ALA A 108 21.82 2.06 1.87
CA ALA A 108 22.34 0.74 2.16
C ALA A 108 22.76 0.74 3.65
N GLY A 109 21.90 0.21 4.51
CA GLY A 109 22.21 -0.04 5.92
C GLY A 109 22.03 1.18 6.83
N ALA A 110 21.01 1.15 7.67
CA ALA A 110 20.80 1.96 8.87
C ALA A 110 19.35 1.71 9.33
N PHE A 111 18.99 0.96 10.36
CA PHE A 111 19.67 0.22 11.43
C PHE A 111 18.73 -0.91 11.86
#